data_AF-A0A3R9NYX9-F1
#
_entry.id   AF-A0A3R9NYX9-F1
#
_cell.length_a   1.000
_cell.length_b   1.000
_cell.length_c   1.000
_cell.angle_alpha   90.00
_cell.angle_beta   90.00
_cell.angle_gamma   90.00
#
_symmetry.space_group_name_H-M   'P 1'
#
loop_
_entity.id
_entity.type
_entity.pdbx_description
1 polymer ?
#
loop_
_entity_poly.entity_id
_entity_poly.type
_entity_poly.pdbx_seq_one_letter_code
_entity_poly.pdbx_strand_id
1 'polypeptide(L)'
;MSRVCCFIPKIPFFVDAAAKIESYFQRVISLLNASKREGDIAWIAACKLLQFGEPQGFALGYGVHKPNGRGVGPTLAAGLASRAQQILKLGVDDPLIFEVIELFTDGIGPDLISDTQASILEENFLAYSQDIANKLKITNRVTRIIQDRSYSIPAGPNGRGIILLPAEFLTPLPIEMPWESIEYATALDDSVRKQLSELFALAAKRPKKSEVANIIFPHRDVLERLLKSFRESVGAKYDFENDPMGVLRWFEVALNAVQANPEKIGLERRDAAGLVDVVNKITLKFKQNVEQNGLWKEFYREDLRPKHERFGHLVFYAIADAYCDANNLDISRESNGGNGPVDFKLSQGADFKYLVEMKLSTNPKLLDGYTVQLDAYAASEKAEKKSLVVIKLNGKGRN
;
A
#
# COMPACT_ATOMS: atom_id res chain seq x y z
N MET A 1 3.00 -6.99 -3.30
CA MET A 1 3.58 -8.14 -4.04
C MET A 1 2.43 -9.03 -4.54
N SER A 2 1.72 -8.69 -5.60
CA SER A 2 0.49 -9.43 -5.95
C SER A 2 0.69 -10.64 -6.86
N ARG A 3 1.93 -10.98 -7.26
CA ARG A 3 2.17 -11.94 -8.36
C ARG A 3 3.38 -12.85 -8.16
N VAL A 4 3.69 -13.28 -6.94
CA VAL A 4 4.91 -14.08 -6.67
C VAL A 4 4.94 -15.40 -7.46
N CYS A 5 3.79 -15.99 -7.81
CA CYS A 5 3.71 -17.21 -8.63
C CYS A 5 4.01 -17.00 -10.12
N CYS A 6 3.74 -15.80 -10.65
CA CYS A 6 3.95 -15.49 -12.08
C CYS A 6 5.37 -14.98 -12.37
N PHE A 7 6.11 -14.63 -11.32
CA PHE A 7 7.54 -14.44 -11.42
C PHE A 7 8.22 -15.75 -11.07
N ILE A 8 9.00 -16.28 -12.00
CA ILE A 8 10.05 -17.25 -11.69
C ILE A 8 11.34 -16.43 -11.65
N PRO A 9 11.68 -15.73 -10.54
CA PRO A 9 13.02 -15.20 -10.46
C PRO A 9 13.97 -16.40 -10.49
N LYS A 10 15.07 -16.25 -11.22
CA LYS A 10 16.26 -17.10 -11.03
C LYS A 10 16.94 -16.79 -9.69
N ILE A 11 16.18 -16.54 -8.63
CA ILE A 11 16.67 -16.32 -7.28
C ILE A 11 16.62 -17.67 -6.58
N PRO A 12 17.78 -18.24 -6.18
CA PRO A 12 17.85 -19.60 -5.64
C PRO A 12 16.88 -19.89 -4.51
N PHE A 13 16.56 -18.89 -3.69
CA PHE A 13 15.66 -19.01 -2.55
C PHE A 13 14.18 -19.11 -2.91
N PHE A 14 13.77 -18.89 -4.16
CA PHE A 14 12.35 -18.86 -4.57
C PHE A 14 12.02 -19.79 -5.75
N VAL A 15 12.94 -20.70 -6.10
CA VAL A 15 12.73 -21.66 -7.20
C VAL A 15 11.51 -22.56 -6.97
N ASP A 16 11.17 -22.84 -5.70
CA ASP A 16 10.02 -23.66 -5.30
C ASP A 16 8.79 -22.84 -4.87
N ALA A 17 8.82 -21.51 -5.02
CA ALA A 17 7.80 -20.62 -4.46
C ALA A 17 6.41 -20.86 -5.06
N ALA A 18 6.31 -20.98 -6.39
CA ALA A 18 5.05 -21.27 -7.07
C ALA A 18 4.46 -22.61 -6.60
N ALA A 19 5.27 -23.67 -6.57
CA ALA A 19 4.85 -24.99 -6.11
C ALA A 19 4.39 -24.99 -4.63
N LYS A 20 5.04 -24.21 -3.76
CA LYS A 20 4.63 -24.03 -2.37
C LYS A 20 3.27 -23.36 -2.25
N ILE A 21 3.02 -22.29 -3.01
CA ILE A 21 1.74 -21.58 -3.02
C ILE A 21 0.62 -22.46 -3.59
N GLU A 22 0.86 -23.11 -4.74
CA GLU A 22 -0.08 -24.04 -5.36
C GLU A 22 -0.44 -25.19 -4.42
N SER A 23 0.57 -25.84 -3.84
CA SER A 23 0.37 -26.92 -2.86
C SER A 23 -0.40 -26.44 -1.63
N TYR A 24 -0.13 -25.21 -1.17
CA TYR A 24 -0.87 -24.61 -0.06
C TYR A 24 -2.36 -24.54 -0.38
N PHE A 25 -2.72 -23.92 -1.50
CA PHE A 25 -4.11 -23.72 -1.89
C PHE A 25 -4.79 -25.01 -2.36
N GLN A 26 -4.05 -25.96 -2.93
CA GLN A 26 -4.59 -27.28 -3.26
C GLN A 26 -5.14 -28.00 -2.02
N ARG A 27 -4.47 -27.87 -0.86
CA ARG A 27 -4.99 -28.41 0.41
C ARG A 27 -6.29 -27.74 0.82
N VAL A 28 -6.40 -26.42 0.61
CA VAL A 28 -7.64 -25.68 0.87
C VAL A 28 -8.76 -26.18 -0.05
N ILE A 29 -8.49 -26.35 -1.36
CA ILE A 29 -9.44 -26.91 -2.33
C ILE A 29 -9.90 -28.30 -1.89
N SER A 30 -8.97 -29.19 -1.51
CA SER A 30 -9.31 -30.54 -1.06
C SER A 30 -10.26 -30.53 0.16
N LEU A 31 -10.05 -29.61 1.11
CA LEU A 31 -10.94 -29.46 2.26
C LEU A 31 -12.30 -28.89 1.87
N LEU A 32 -12.35 -27.92 0.96
CA LEU A 32 -13.60 -27.34 0.47
C LEU A 32 -14.44 -28.32 -0.35
N ASN A 33 -13.79 -29.19 -1.15
CA ASN A 33 -14.44 -30.26 -1.90
C ASN A 33 -14.94 -31.39 -1.00
N ALA A 34 -14.25 -31.66 0.12
CA ALA A 34 -14.71 -32.62 1.14
C ALA A 34 -15.87 -32.07 2.01
N SER A 35 -15.98 -30.75 2.12
CA SER A 35 -17.04 -30.07 2.87
C SER A 35 -18.41 -30.22 2.18
N LYS A 36 -19.41 -30.66 2.94
CA LYS A 36 -20.81 -30.76 2.50
C LYS A 36 -21.62 -29.51 2.79
N ARG A 37 -21.24 -28.75 3.82
CA ARG A 37 -21.93 -27.50 4.21
C ARG A 37 -20.98 -26.56 4.94
N GLU A 38 -21.27 -25.27 4.87
CA GLU A 38 -20.56 -24.28 5.69
C GLU A 38 -20.66 -24.63 7.17
N GLY A 39 -19.53 -24.52 7.89
CA GLY A 39 -19.42 -24.85 9.30
C GLY A 39 -19.21 -26.34 9.64
N ASP A 40 -19.12 -27.24 8.66
CA ASP A 40 -18.65 -28.60 8.95
C ASP A 40 -17.12 -28.65 9.22
N ILE A 41 -16.62 -29.81 9.66
CA ILE A 41 -15.21 -29.95 10.09
C ILE A 41 -14.24 -29.62 8.95
N ALA A 42 -14.56 -30.01 7.72
CA ALA A 42 -13.71 -29.77 6.57
C ALA A 42 -13.73 -28.28 6.17
N TRP A 43 -14.91 -27.64 6.21
CA TRP A 43 -15.05 -26.20 6.00
C TRP A 43 -14.29 -25.40 7.06
N ILE A 44 -14.43 -25.76 8.34
CA ILE A 44 -13.73 -25.08 9.44
C ILE A 44 -12.21 -25.22 9.26
N ALA A 45 -11.73 -26.39 8.85
CA ALA A 45 -10.33 -26.61 8.56
C ALA A 45 -9.84 -25.74 7.38
N ALA A 46 -10.62 -25.64 6.30
CA ALA A 46 -10.31 -24.76 5.17
C ALA A 46 -10.23 -23.29 5.61
N CYS A 47 -11.20 -22.81 6.41
CA CYS A 47 -11.18 -21.46 6.94
C CYS A 47 -10.02 -21.19 7.90
N LYS A 48 -9.52 -22.19 8.61
CA LYS A 48 -8.30 -22.04 9.43
C LYS A 48 -7.06 -21.88 8.56
N LEU A 49 -6.97 -22.60 7.45
CA LEU A 49 -5.88 -22.39 6.49
C LEU A 49 -5.99 -21.03 5.78
N LEU A 50 -7.20 -20.51 5.57
CA LEU A 50 -7.38 -19.18 4.98
C LEU A 50 -7.21 -18.03 5.99
N GLN A 51 -6.93 -18.33 7.26
CA GLN A 51 -6.57 -17.31 8.24
C GLN A 51 -5.07 -17.07 8.19
N PHE A 52 -4.69 -15.86 7.79
CA PHE A 52 -3.30 -15.42 7.77
C PHE A 52 -3.11 -14.30 8.78
N GLY A 53 -2.15 -14.48 9.67
CA GLY A 53 -1.59 -13.35 10.42
C GLY A 53 -0.90 -12.40 9.47
N GLU A 54 -0.73 -11.15 9.89
CA GLU A 54 0.07 -10.24 9.09
C GLU A 54 1.56 -10.57 9.21
N PRO A 55 2.27 -10.67 8.07
CA PRO A 55 3.66 -11.04 8.06
C PRO A 55 4.52 -9.92 8.67
N GLN A 56 5.21 -10.23 9.77
CA GLN A 56 5.97 -9.27 10.54
C GLN A 56 7.38 -9.07 9.98
N GLY A 57 7.78 -7.81 9.77
CA GLY A 57 9.16 -7.45 9.41
C GLY A 57 9.37 -7.11 7.93
N PHE A 58 8.38 -7.32 7.05
CA PHE A 58 8.46 -6.85 5.66
C PHE A 58 8.34 -5.32 5.55
N ALA A 59 7.62 -4.67 6.47
CA ALA A 59 7.44 -3.21 6.51
C ALA A 59 6.98 -2.58 5.18
N LEU A 60 6.20 -3.33 4.39
CA LEU A 60 5.66 -2.88 3.09
C LEU A 60 4.37 -2.06 3.25
N GLY A 61 3.80 -2.05 4.45
CA GLY A 61 2.62 -1.27 4.78
C GLY A 61 2.89 0.23 4.84
N TYR A 62 1.84 1.01 4.65
CA TYR A 62 1.90 2.48 4.65
C TYR A 62 1.88 3.11 6.05
N GLY A 63 1.67 2.34 7.12
CA GLY A 63 1.49 2.84 8.49
C GLY A 63 2.79 3.00 9.28
N VAL A 64 3.10 4.23 9.70
CA VAL A 64 4.27 4.53 10.55
C VAL A 64 4.06 4.09 12.02
N HIS A 65 2.82 4.17 12.51
CA HIS A 65 2.48 3.89 13.92
C HIS A 65 1.80 2.52 14.16
N LYS A 66 1.44 1.81 13.10
CA LYS A 66 0.95 0.45 13.15
C LYS A 66 1.67 -0.36 12.06
N PRO A 67 2.81 -0.98 12.39
CA PRO A 67 3.43 -1.97 11.50
C PRO A 67 2.56 -3.24 11.39
N ASN A 68 1.44 -3.26 12.12
CA ASN A 68 0.44 -4.31 12.09
C ASN A 68 -0.88 -3.75 11.51
N GLY A 69 -1.07 -3.84 10.20
CA GLY A 69 -2.37 -3.96 9.54
C GLY A 69 -3.26 -5.09 10.07
N ARG A 70 -4.30 -5.43 9.29
CA ARG A 70 -5.27 -6.47 9.65
C ARG A 70 -5.07 -7.64 8.68
N GLY A 71 -4.49 -8.73 9.17
CA GLY A 71 -4.44 -10.00 8.44
C GLY A 71 -5.85 -10.57 8.17
N VAL A 72 -5.90 -11.76 7.57
CA VAL A 72 -7.17 -12.44 7.27
C VAL A 72 -7.76 -13.01 8.56
N GLY A 73 -8.63 -12.23 9.20
CA GLY A 73 -9.40 -12.69 10.34
C GLY A 73 -10.48 -13.72 9.98
N PRO A 74 -11.12 -14.36 10.97
CA PRO A 74 -12.09 -15.43 10.77
C PRO A 74 -13.23 -15.08 9.81
N THR A 75 -13.76 -13.85 9.88
CA THR A 75 -14.86 -13.39 9.00
C THR A 75 -14.43 -13.31 7.53
N LEU A 76 -13.23 -12.77 7.26
CA LEU A 76 -12.71 -12.67 5.90
C LEU A 76 -12.35 -14.05 5.35
N ALA A 77 -11.77 -14.92 6.18
CA ALA A 77 -11.46 -16.30 5.82
C ALA A 77 -12.72 -17.11 5.46
N ALA A 78 -13.82 -16.90 6.20
CA ALA A 78 -15.12 -17.49 5.88
C ALA A 78 -15.66 -16.98 4.53
N GLY A 79 -15.54 -15.67 4.27
CA GLY A 79 -15.92 -15.07 2.98
C GLY A 79 -15.12 -15.63 1.80
N LEU A 80 -13.79 -15.77 1.97
CA LEU A 80 -12.91 -16.40 0.98
C LEU A 80 -13.29 -17.87 0.76
N ALA A 81 -13.52 -18.64 1.82
CA ALA A 81 -13.92 -20.05 1.72
C ALA A 81 -15.26 -20.22 0.99
N SER A 82 -16.25 -19.40 1.33
CA SER A 82 -17.56 -19.41 0.68
C SER A 82 -17.43 -19.07 -0.81
N ARG A 83 -16.66 -18.02 -1.15
CA ARG A 83 -16.44 -17.63 -2.54
C ARG A 83 -15.67 -18.68 -3.33
N ALA A 84 -14.64 -19.27 -2.75
CA ALA A 84 -13.89 -20.37 -3.36
C ALA A 84 -14.81 -21.57 -3.61
N GLN A 85 -15.63 -21.96 -2.63
CA GLN A 85 -16.57 -23.08 -2.80
C GLN A 85 -17.60 -22.81 -3.92
N GLN A 86 -18.03 -21.56 -4.13
CA GLN A 86 -18.87 -21.23 -5.28
C GLN A 86 -18.14 -21.47 -6.60
N ILE A 87 -16.88 -21.05 -6.72
CA ILE A 87 -16.05 -21.29 -7.91
C ILE A 87 -15.83 -22.79 -8.15
N LEU A 88 -15.50 -23.54 -7.10
CA LEU A 88 -15.30 -24.99 -7.18
C LEU A 88 -16.59 -25.71 -7.66
N LYS A 89 -17.77 -25.27 -7.22
CA LYS A 89 -19.07 -25.80 -7.68
C LYS A 89 -19.34 -25.56 -9.17
N LEU A 90 -18.68 -24.58 -9.80
CA LEU A 90 -18.72 -24.38 -11.26
C LEU A 90 -17.82 -25.39 -12.01
N GLY A 91 -17.05 -26.20 -11.28
CA GLY A 91 -16.10 -27.17 -11.83
C GLY A 91 -14.74 -26.57 -12.18
N VAL A 92 -14.35 -25.48 -11.51
CA VAL A 92 -13.05 -24.82 -11.66
C VAL A 92 -12.19 -25.11 -10.43
N ASP A 93 -11.38 -26.17 -10.49
CA ASP A 93 -10.55 -26.68 -9.38
C ASP A 93 -9.08 -26.19 -9.44
N ASP A 94 -8.84 -24.99 -9.96
CA ASP A 94 -7.50 -24.43 -10.15
C ASP A 94 -7.03 -23.66 -8.90
N PRO A 95 -5.88 -23.97 -8.26
CA PRO A 95 -5.34 -23.18 -7.14
C PRO A 95 -5.19 -21.68 -7.42
N LEU A 96 -5.02 -21.30 -8.69
CA LEU A 96 -4.93 -19.90 -9.13
C LEU A 96 -6.20 -19.09 -8.78
N ILE A 97 -7.33 -19.75 -8.50
CA ILE A 97 -8.53 -19.06 -8.03
C ILE A 97 -8.22 -18.18 -6.81
N PHE A 98 -7.33 -18.59 -5.91
CA PHE A 98 -7.01 -17.84 -4.70
C PHE A 98 -6.15 -16.59 -4.96
N GLU A 99 -5.50 -16.49 -6.12
CA GLU A 99 -4.79 -15.28 -6.53
C GLU A 99 -5.74 -14.23 -7.13
N VAL A 100 -6.86 -14.67 -7.72
CA VAL A 100 -7.87 -13.78 -8.33
C VAL A 100 -9.14 -13.65 -7.49
N ILE A 101 -9.28 -14.41 -6.40
CA ILE A 101 -10.51 -14.45 -5.59
C ILE A 101 -10.84 -13.10 -4.96
N GLU A 102 -9.82 -12.26 -4.78
CA GLU A 102 -10.00 -10.90 -4.32
C GLU A 102 -10.87 -10.07 -5.26
N LEU A 103 -10.94 -10.40 -6.55
CA LEU A 103 -11.75 -9.69 -7.54
C LEU A 103 -13.25 -9.91 -7.31
N PHE A 104 -13.60 -10.96 -6.58
CA PHE A 104 -14.97 -11.44 -6.38
C PHE A 104 -15.41 -11.40 -4.92
N THR A 105 -14.53 -10.99 -4.00
CA THR A 105 -14.78 -11.03 -2.55
C THR A 105 -14.72 -9.64 -1.94
N ASP A 106 -15.85 -9.18 -1.40
CA ASP A 106 -15.94 -7.90 -0.72
C ASP A 106 -15.07 -7.87 0.55
N GLY A 107 -14.47 -6.71 0.85
CA GLY A 107 -13.61 -6.54 2.01
C GLY A 107 -12.21 -7.15 1.88
N ILE A 108 -11.92 -7.83 0.77
CA ILE A 108 -10.58 -8.34 0.43
C ILE A 108 -9.92 -7.33 -0.51
N GLY A 109 -8.71 -6.89 -0.19
CA GLY A 109 -7.91 -6.00 -1.03
C GLY A 109 -6.61 -6.65 -1.50
N PRO A 110 -5.87 -6.00 -2.43
CA PRO A 110 -4.67 -6.56 -3.04
C PRO A 110 -3.55 -6.83 -2.02
N ASP A 111 -3.49 -6.04 -0.95
CA ASP A 111 -2.53 -6.22 0.14
C ASP A 111 -2.69 -7.59 0.83
N LEU A 112 -3.93 -8.09 0.93
CA LEU A 112 -4.25 -9.34 1.60
C LEU A 112 -3.68 -10.57 0.87
N ILE A 113 -3.68 -10.53 -0.47
CA ILE A 113 -3.08 -11.60 -1.29
C ILE A 113 -1.57 -11.58 -1.14
N SER A 114 -0.95 -10.40 -1.15
CA SER A 114 0.49 -10.30 -0.91
C SER A 114 0.90 -10.76 0.48
N ASP A 115 0.11 -10.44 1.51
CA ASP A 115 0.36 -10.88 2.88
C ASP A 115 0.25 -12.40 3.01
N THR A 116 -0.74 -12.99 2.32
CA THR A 116 -0.94 -14.43 2.24
C THR A 116 0.27 -15.12 1.58
N GLN A 117 0.70 -14.63 0.42
CA GLN A 117 1.86 -15.18 -0.29
C GLN A 117 3.15 -15.02 0.54
N ALA A 118 3.33 -13.86 1.19
CA ALA A 118 4.46 -13.60 2.08
C ALA A 118 4.48 -14.54 3.29
N SER A 119 3.30 -14.88 3.84
CA SER A 119 3.17 -15.83 4.96
C SER A 119 3.48 -17.27 4.53
N ILE A 120 2.99 -17.69 3.35
CA ILE A 120 3.29 -19.02 2.79
C ILE A 120 4.79 -19.18 2.51
N LEU A 121 5.44 -18.11 2.07
CA LEU A 121 6.85 -18.08 1.69
C LEU A 121 7.75 -17.47 2.79
N GLU A 122 7.27 -17.35 4.03
CA GLU A 122 7.99 -16.66 5.10
C GLU A 122 9.40 -17.23 5.29
N GLU A 123 9.51 -18.56 5.26
CA GLU A 123 10.79 -19.25 5.36
C GLU A 123 11.75 -18.92 4.20
N ASN A 124 11.24 -18.85 2.96
CA ASN A 124 12.03 -18.47 1.79
C ASN A 124 12.59 -17.04 1.95
N PHE A 125 11.76 -16.11 2.46
CA PHE A 125 12.18 -14.73 2.71
C PHE A 125 13.18 -14.60 3.86
N LEU A 126 13.05 -15.40 4.92
CA LEU A 126 14.04 -15.43 6.00
C LEU A 126 15.39 -15.98 5.53
N ALA A 127 15.39 -17.06 4.76
CA ALA A 127 16.61 -17.63 4.17
C ALA A 127 17.31 -16.63 3.25
N TYR A 128 16.55 -15.96 2.38
CA TYR A 128 17.06 -14.88 1.54
C TYR A 128 17.63 -13.72 2.37
N SER A 129 16.90 -13.26 3.39
CA SER A 129 17.33 -12.16 4.25
C SER A 129 18.65 -12.46 4.98
N GLN A 130 18.79 -13.68 5.50
CA GLN A 130 20.02 -14.13 6.15
C GLN A 130 21.21 -14.15 5.18
N ASP A 131 21.00 -14.67 3.97
CA ASP A 131 22.04 -14.72 2.94
C ASP A 131 22.51 -13.31 2.52
N ILE A 132 21.58 -12.40 2.28
CA ILE A 132 21.91 -11.00 1.97
C ILE A 132 22.64 -10.33 3.16
N ALA A 133 22.18 -10.56 4.39
CA ALA A 133 22.85 -10.04 5.58
C ALA A 133 24.30 -10.54 5.69
N ASN A 134 24.55 -11.81 5.34
CA ASN A 134 25.89 -12.40 5.30
C ASN A 134 26.77 -11.75 4.23
N LYS A 135 26.25 -11.62 3.00
CA LYS A 135 26.97 -11.00 1.87
C LYS A 135 27.35 -9.55 2.15
N LEU A 136 26.43 -8.78 2.73
CA LEU A 136 26.63 -7.38 3.09
C LEU A 136 27.35 -7.19 4.44
N LYS A 137 27.71 -8.28 5.13
CA LYS A 137 28.38 -8.26 6.44
C LYS A 137 27.63 -7.42 7.48
N ILE A 138 26.29 -7.43 7.44
CA ILE A 138 25.45 -6.72 8.42
C ILE A 138 25.67 -7.35 9.79
N THR A 139 26.07 -6.56 10.78
CA THR A 139 26.35 -7.04 12.15
C THR A 139 25.15 -6.93 13.08
N ASN A 140 24.28 -5.93 12.90
CA ASN A 140 23.07 -5.76 13.69
C ASN A 140 21.98 -6.74 13.24
N ARG A 141 21.73 -7.78 14.04
CA ARG A 141 20.84 -8.90 13.66
C ARG A 141 19.98 -9.38 14.81
N VAL A 142 18.89 -10.04 14.46
CA VAL A 142 18.00 -10.75 15.38
C VAL A 142 17.72 -12.16 14.87
N THR A 143 17.52 -13.08 15.79
CA THR A 143 17.13 -14.46 15.46
C THR A 143 15.61 -14.56 15.36
N ARG A 144 15.12 -15.08 14.24
CA ARG A 144 13.75 -15.55 14.04
C ARG A 144 13.73 -17.07 14.08
N ILE A 145 12.76 -17.64 14.77
CA ILE A 145 12.56 -19.09 14.83
C ILE A 145 11.19 -19.39 14.25
N ILE A 146 11.16 -20.24 13.22
CA ILE A 146 9.93 -20.76 12.63
C ILE A 146 10.02 -22.27 12.66
N GLN A 147 9.01 -22.91 13.27
CA GLN A 147 9.04 -24.34 13.58
C GLN A 147 10.32 -24.65 14.36
N ASP A 148 11.23 -25.44 13.78
CA ASP A 148 12.49 -25.87 14.40
C ASP A 148 13.74 -25.28 13.72
N ARG A 149 13.58 -24.25 12.88
CA ARG A 149 14.66 -23.60 12.14
C ARG A 149 14.90 -22.18 12.64
N SER A 150 16.16 -21.80 12.75
CA SER A 150 16.58 -20.46 13.16
C SER A 150 17.19 -19.69 11.99
N TYR A 151 16.81 -18.42 11.89
CA TYR A 151 17.23 -17.50 10.85
C TYR A 151 17.77 -16.22 11.49
N SER A 152 19.01 -15.84 11.18
CA SER A 152 19.65 -14.61 11.63
C SER A 152 19.47 -13.51 10.57
N ILE A 153 18.51 -12.62 10.80
CA ILE A 153 18.11 -11.56 9.85
C ILE A 153 18.53 -10.17 10.35
N PRO A 154 18.63 -9.15 9.48
CA PRO A 154 18.94 -7.78 9.89
C PRO A 154 17.96 -7.27 10.93
N ALA A 155 18.46 -6.47 11.88
CA ALA A 155 17.62 -5.75 12.83
C ALA A 155 17.52 -4.27 12.43
N GLY A 156 16.31 -3.72 12.51
CA GLY A 156 16.04 -2.31 12.32
C GLY A 156 16.40 -1.46 13.55
N PRO A 157 16.27 -0.13 13.46
CA PRO A 157 16.60 0.79 14.55
C PRO A 157 15.82 0.53 15.84
N ASN A 158 14.61 -0.04 15.74
CA ASN A 158 13.77 -0.43 16.87
C ASN A 158 14.09 -1.83 17.42
N GLY A 159 15.18 -2.47 16.98
CA GLY A 159 15.59 -3.82 17.37
C GLY A 159 14.73 -4.94 16.77
N ARG A 160 13.74 -4.64 15.93
CA ARG A 160 12.90 -5.67 15.29
C ARG A 160 13.55 -6.19 14.01
N GLY A 161 13.30 -7.45 13.70
CA GLY A 161 13.80 -8.07 12.48
C GLY A 161 13.19 -7.47 11.23
N ILE A 162 14.06 -7.18 10.26
CA ILE A 162 13.70 -6.72 8.92
C ILE A 162 13.83 -7.92 7.98
N ILE A 163 12.74 -8.24 7.30
CA ILE A 163 12.72 -9.23 6.23
C ILE A 163 12.97 -8.49 4.92
N LEU A 164 14.04 -8.89 4.24
CA LEU A 164 14.43 -8.34 2.96
C LEU A 164 13.65 -9.03 1.84
N LEU A 165 13.37 -8.26 0.80
CA LEU A 165 12.64 -8.69 -0.38
C LEU A 165 13.48 -8.43 -1.63
N PRO A 166 13.54 -9.36 -2.60
CA PRO A 166 14.05 -9.04 -3.93
C PRO A 166 13.22 -7.95 -4.62
N ALA A 167 13.90 -6.97 -5.23
CA ALA A 167 13.25 -5.86 -5.93
C ALA A 167 12.28 -6.34 -7.02
N GLU A 168 12.54 -7.51 -7.60
CA GLU A 168 11.76 -8.16 -8.65
C GLU A 168 10.34 -8.54 -8.21
N PHE A 169 10.09 -8.68 -6.91
CA PHE A 169 8.75 -8.99 -6.38
C PHE A 169 7.89 -7.75 -6.12
N LEU A 170 8.47 -6.55 -6.19
CA LEU A 170 7.72 -5.32 -6.03
C LEU A 170 7.06 -4.95 -7.35
N THR A 171 5.73 -4.91 -7.32
CA THR A 171 4.89 -4.46 -8.42
C THR A 171 4.07 -3.27 -7.91
N PRO A 172 3.78 -2.27 -8.76
CA PRO A 172 2.82 -1.24 -8.40
C PRO A 172 1.46 -1.88 -8.10
N LEU A 173 0.73 -1.33 -7.12
CA LEU A 173 -0.65 -1.75 -6.88
C LEU A 173 -1.49 -1.42 -8.12
N PRO A 174 -2.39 -2.32 -8.55
CA PRO A 174 -3.26 -2.05 -9.69
C PRO A 174 -4.13 -0.83 -9.38
N ILE A 175 -4.05 0.20 -10.23
CA ILE A 175 -4.83 1.44 -10.11
C ILE A 175 -6.29 1.20 -10.59
N GLU A 176 -6.45 0.27 -11.52
CA GLU A 176 -7.69 -0.10 -12.19
C GLU A 176 -8.03 -1.55 -11.86
N MET A 177 -9.33 -1.88 -11.82
CA MET A 177 -9.72 -3.27 -11.67
C MET A 177 -9.35 -4.05 -12.94
N PRO A 178 -9.05 -5.36 -12.87
CA PRO A 178 -8.63 -6.15 -14.03
C PRO A 178 -9.56 -6.01 -15.24
N TRP A 179 -10.87 -5.99 -15.05
CA TRP A 179 -11.85 -5.84 -16.14
C TRP A 179 -11.94 -4.42 -16.73
N GLU A 180 -11.38 -3.40 -16.08
CA GLU A 180 -11.18 -2.07 -16.67
C GLU A 180 -9.91 -2.03 -17.51
N SER A 181 -8.96 -2.92 -17.22
CA SER A 181 -7.70 -3.01 -17.96
C SER A 181 -7.86 -3.84 -19.25
N ILE A 182 -7.20 -3.36 -20.30
CA ILE A 182 -7.22 -3.98 -21.64
C ILE A 182 -6.76 -5.45 -21.59
N GLU A 183 -5.84 -5.77 -20.66
CA GLU A 183 -5.26 -7.10 -20.47
C GLU A 183 -6.34 -8.19 -20.24
N TYR A 184 -7.35 -7.91 -19.41
CA TYR A 184 -8.41 -8.88 -19.10
C TYR A 184 -9.69 -8.64 -19.91
N ALA A 185 -9.82 -7.49 -20.58
CA ALA A 185 -10.97 -7.18 -21.42
C ALA A 185 -11.15 -8.20 -22.57
N THR A 186 -10.06 -8.84 -23.02
CA THR A 186 -10.06 -9.90 -24.05
C THR A 186 -10.62 -11.23 -23.55
N ALA A 187 -10.59 -11.48 -22.23
CA ALA A 187 -11.14 -12.69 -21.63
C ALA A 187 -12.69 -12.65 -21.54
N LEU A 188 -13.28 -11.46 -21.57
CA LEU A 188 -14.72 -11.24 -21.47
C LEU A 188 -15.38 -11.42 -22.84
N ASP A 189 -16.50 -12.14 -22.88
CA ASP A 189 -17.38 -12.13 -24.05
C ASP A 189 -18.22 -10.83 -24.10
N ASP A 190 -18.86 -10.58 -25.24
CA ASP A 190 -19.64 -9.34 -25.44
C ASP A 190 -20.83 -9.21 -24.50
N SER A 191 -21.44 -10.32 -24.07
CA SER A 191 -22.57 -10.33 -23.15
C SER A 191 -22.14 -9.91 -21.75
N VAL A 192 -21.08 -10.53 -21.22
CA VAL A 192 -20.51 -10.19 -19.92
C VAL A 192 -19.94 -8.77 -19.93
N ARG A 193 -19.26 -8.37 -21.00
CA ARG A 193 -18.76 -7.00 -21.14
C ARG A 193 -19.88 -5.98 -21.09
N LYS A 194 -21.01 -6.25 -21.77
CA LYS A 194 -22.19 -5.38 -21.74
C LYS A 194 -22.78 -5.29 -20.33
N GLN A 195 -22.99 -6.42 -19.65
CA GLN A 195 -23.53 -6.45 -18.29
C GLN A 195 -22.63 -5.72 -17.29
N LEU A 196 -21.30 -5.90 -17.39
CA LEU A 196 -20.35 -5.15 -16.57
C LEU A 196 -20.41 -3.65 -16.91
N SER A 197 -20.43 -3.27 -18.18
CA SER A 197 -20.52 -1.86 -18.58
C SER A 197 -21.77 -1.18 -18.03
N GLU A 198 -22.92 -1.87 -18.09
CA GLU A 198 -24.18 -1.40 -17.52
C GLU A 198 -24.11 -1.27 -15.99
N LEU A 199 -23.54 -2.26 -15.29
CA LEU A 199 -23.31 -2.20 -13.85
C LEU A 199 -22.46 -0.98 -13.48
N PHE A 200 -21.36 -0.74 -14.19
CA PHE A 200 -20.47 0.39 -13.95
C PHE A 200 -21.12 1.74 -14.29
N ALA A 201 -21.95 1.80 -15.34
CA ALA A 201 -22.65 3.02 -15.74
C ALA A 201 -23.76 3.42 -14.76
N LEU A 202 -24.45 2.44 -14.17
CA LEU A 202 -25.56 2.68 -13.24
C LEU A 202 -25.08 2.94 -11.80
N ALA A 203 -23.87 2.51 -11.44
CA ALA A 203 -23.42 2.58 -10.07
C ALA A 203 -22.98 4.00 -9.68
N ALA A 204 -23.69 4.60 -8.72
CA ALA A 204 -23.34 5.91 -8.14
C ALA A 204 -21.99 5.90 -7.39
N LYS A 205 -21.49 4.71 -7.03
CA LYS A 205 -20.18 4.42 -6.45
C LYS A 205 -19.61 3.19 -7.17
N ARG A 206 -18.30 2.91 -7.03
CA ARG A 206 -17.71 1.68 -7.58
C ARG A 206 -18.55 0.45 -7.16
N PRO A 207 -18.92 -0.44 -8.12
CA PRO A 207 -19.68 -1.65 -7.81
C PRO A 207 -18.98 -2.53 -6.76
N LYS A 208 -19.77 -3.31 -6.01
CA LYS A 208 -19.23 -4.32 -5.10
C LYS A 208 -18.63 -5.48 -5.90
N LYS A 209 -17.61 -6.11 -5.33
CA LYS A 209 -16.94 -7.28 -5.93
C LYS A 209 -17.90 -8.47 -6.01
N SER A 210 -18.84 -8.57 -5.06
CA SER A 210 -19.92 -9.56 -5.11
C SER A 210 -20.89 -9.38 -6.29
N GLU A 211 -21.17 -8.15 -6.71
CA GLU A 211 -22.02 -7.86 -7.88
C GLU A 211 -21.33 -8.30 -9.17
N VAL A 212 -20.03 -8.05 -9.27
CA VAL A 212 -19.19 -8.52 -10.39
C VAL A 212 -19.16 -10.05 -10.44
N ALA A 213 -19.02 -10.71 -9.29
CA ALA A 213 -19.05 -12.18 -9.20
C ALA A 213 -20.37 -12.76 -9.73
N ASN A 214 -21.51 -12.12 -9.43
CA ASN A 214 -22.83 -12.59 -9.90
C ASN A 214 -22.99 -12.53 -11.42
N ILE A 215 -22.26 -11.63 -12.09
CA ILE A 215 -22.25 -11.53 -13.56
C ILE A 215 -21.30 -12.56 -14.17
N ILE A 216 -20.12 -12.79 -13.57
CA ILE A 216 -19.08 -13.64 -14.17
C ILE A 216 -19.31 -15.13 -13.88
N PHE A 217 -19.74 -15.50 -12.67
CA PHE A 217 -19.82 -16.90 -12.25
C PHE A 217 -20.79 -17.78 -13.05
N PRO A 218 -21.91 -17.26 -13.60
CA PRO A 218 -22.71 -18.03 -14.55
C PRO A 218 -21.97 -18.44 -15.83
N HIS A 219 -20.86 -17.75 -16.16
CA HIS A 219 -20.06 -17.94 -17.36
C HIS A 219 -18.72 -18.61 -17.00
N ARG A 220 -18.74 -19.93 -16.79
CA ARG A 220 -17.55 -20.72 -16.45
C ARG A 220 -16.38 -20.49 -17.44
N ASP A 221 -16.67 -20.43 -18.72
CA ASP A 221 -15.70 -20.22 -19.79
C ASP A 221 -14.99 -18.86 -19.68
N VAL A 222 -15.71 -17.82 -19.24
CA VAL A 222 -15.14 -16.50 -18.95
C VAL A 222 -14.18 -16.59 -17.77
N LEU A 223 -14.57 -17.29 -16.70
CA LEU A 223 -13.71 -17.48 -15.53
C LEU A 223 -12.42 -18.25 -15.89
N GLU A 224 -12.52 -19.31 -16.69
CA GLU A 224 -11.35 -20.07 -17.16
C GLU A 224 -10.44 -19.22 -18.06
N ARG A 225 -11.00 -18.39 -18.94
CA ARG A 225 -10.22 -17.43 -19.75
C ARG A 225 -9.56 -16.36 -18.89
N LEU A 226 -10.22 -15.87 -17.84
CA LEU A 226 -9.65 -14.92 -16.89
C LEU A 226 -8.45 -15.53 -16.15
N LEU A 227 -8.58 -16.76 -15.65
CA LEU A 227 -7.49 -17.49 -15.00
C LEU A 227 -6.31 -17.73 -15.96
N LYS A 228 -6.60 -18.12 -17.20
CA LYS A 228 -5.57 -18.26 -18.24
C LYS A 228 -4.84 -16.94 -18.50
N SER A 229 -5.59 -15.85 -18.67
CA SER A 229 -5.01 -14.52 -18.90
C SER A 229 -4.18 -14.06 -17.71
N PHE A 230 -4.63 -14.33 -16.48
CA PHE A 230 -3.90 -14.02 -15.27
C PHE A 230 -2.57 -14.80 -15.20
N ARG A 231 -2.58 -16.10 -15.51
CA ARG A 231 -1.38 -16.96 -15.56
C ARG A 231 -0.36 -16.48 -16.60
N GLU A 232 -0.84 -16.02 -17.75
CA GLU A 232 0.00 -15.51 -18.84
C GLU A 232 0.45 -14.06 -18.58
N SER A 233 -0.18 -13.36 -17.65
CA SER A 233 0.17 -11.98 -17.30
C SER A 233 1.48 -11.93 -16.51
N VAL A 234 2.54 -11.44 -17.13
CA VAL A 234 3.76 -11.08 -16.40
C VAL A 234 3.48 -9.78 -15.66
N GLY A 235 3.58 -9.79 -14.33
CA GLY A 235 3.54 -8.54 -13.55
C GLY A 235 4.59 -7.56 -14.06
N ALA A 236 4.24 -6.29 -14.22
CA ALA A 236 5.26 -5.28 -14.42
C ALA A 236 5.99 -5.07 -13.09
N LYS A 237 7.30 -5.36 -13.06
CA LYS A 237 8.16 -4.98 -11.93
C LYS A 237 8.09 -3.48 -11.70
N TYR A 238 8.25 -3.05 -10.45
CA TYR A 238 8.40 -1.64 -10.14
C TYR A 238 9.67 -1.11 -10.82
N ASP A 239 9.55 0.06 -11.45
CA ASP A 239 10.67 0.73 -12.08
C ASP A 239 11.42 1.54 -11.03
N PHE A 240 12.47 0.95 -10.46
CA PHE A 240 13.30 1.59 -9.44
C PHE A 240 14.17 2.73 -10.00
N GLU A 241 14.45 2.72 -11.31
CA GLU A 241 15.27 3.74 -11.96
C GLU A 241 14.45 5.03 -12.13
N ASN A 242 13.25 4.91 -12.70
CA ASN A 242 12.38 6.06 -12.94
C ASN A 242 11.53 6.45 -11.72
N ASP A 243 11.40 5.55 -10.74
CA ASP A 243 10.64 5.72 -9.49
C ASP A 243 9.29 6.44 -9.73
N PRO A 244 8.39 5.89 -10.57
CA PRO A 244 7.20 6.60 -11.03
C PRO A 244 6.23 6.95 -9.88
N MET A 245 6.27 6.22 -8.77
CA MET A 245 5.48 6.52 -7.57
C MET A 245 6.21 7.44 -6.58
N GLY A 246 7.49 7.74 -6.81
CA GLY A 246 8.29 8.64 -5.97
C GLY A 246 8.56 8.10 -4.57
N VAL A 247 8.69 6.78 -4.40
CA VAL A 247 8.83 6.14 -3.08
C VAL A 247 10.28 6.02 -2.62
N LEU A 248 11.25 6.25 -3.52
CA LEU A 248 12.69 6.20 -3.21
C LEU A 248 13.31 7.60 -3.24
N ARG A 249 13.04 8.36 -4.30
CA ARG A 249 13.77 9.60 -4.61
C ARG A 249 13.26 10.83 -3.86
N TRP A 250 12.15 10.73 -3.12
CA TRP A 250 11.53 11.87 -2.42
C TRP A 250 12.50 12.60 -1.49
N PHE A 251 13.37 11.87 -0.78
CA PHE A 251 14.34 12.46 0.14
C PHE A 251 15.44 13.22 -0.61
N GLU A 252 16.01 12.61 -1.65
CA GLU A 252 17.01 13.25 -2.51
C GLU A 252 16.44 14.49 -3.23
N VAL A 253 15.21 14.39 -3.72
CA VAL A 253 14.49 15.51 -4.34
C VAL A 253 14.34 16.68 -3.37
N ALA A 254 13.91 16.41 -2.14
CA ALA A 254 13.79 17.42 -1.10
C ALA A 254 15.15 18.03 -0.73
N LEU A 255 16.17 17.19 -0.54
CA LEU A 255 17.53 17.61 -0.22
C LEU A 255 18.10 18.54 -1.30
N ASN A 256 17.97 18.15 -2.58
CA ASN A 256 18.41 18.95 -3.71
C ASN A 256 17.66 20.29 -3.77
N ALA A 257 16.35 20.31 -3.50
CA ALA A 257 15.57 21.54 -3.47
C ALA A 257 16.02 22.51 -2.38
N VAL A 258 16.37 22.00 -1.18
CA VAL A 258 16.91 22.81 -0.07
C VAL A 258 18.32 23.29 -0.38
N GLN A 259 19.19 22.42 -0.91
CA GLN A 259 20.58 22.77 -1.23
C GLN A 259 20.68 23.80 -2.37
N ALA A 260 19.83 23.68 -3.39
CA ALA A 260 19.80 24.63 -4.51
C ALA A 260 19.25 26.00 -4.11
N ASN A 261 18.37 26.06 -3.11
CA ASN A 261 17.70 27.29 -2.68
C ASN A 261 17.76 27.44 -1.15
N PRO A 262 18.95 27.55 -0.55
CA PRO A 262 19.08 27.59 0.90
C PRO A 262 18.42 28.84 1.47
N GLU A 263 17.75 28.69 2.61
CA GLU A 263 17.14 29.80 3.34
C GLU A 263 17.43 29.68 4.82
N LYS A 264 17.65 30.80 5.49
CA LYS A 264 17.81 30.82 6.95
C LYS A 264 16.47 31.09 7.58
N ILE A 265 15.77 30.03 7.95
CA ILE A 265 14.52 30.11 8.72
C ILE A 265 14.88 29.89 10.18
N GLY A 266 14.81 30.96 10.98
CA GLY A 266 15.12 30.96 12.40
C GLY A 266 13.90 31.29 13.25
N LEU A 267 13.81 30.67 14.41
CA LEU A 267 12.82 30.95 15.44
C LEU A 267 13.26 32.20 16.21
N GLU A 268 12.57 33.32 15.97
CA GLU A 268 12.88 34.61 16.59
C GLU A 268 12.32 34.73 18.01
N ARG A 269 11.23 34.02 18.32
CA ARG A 269 10.53 34.03 19.60
C ARG A 269 10.03 32.64 19.98
N ARG A 270 10.06 32.30 21.28
CA ARG A 270 9.62 31.00 21.80
C ARG A 270 8.18 31.06 22.33
N ASP A 271 7.25 31.32 21.42
CA ASP A 271 5.82 31.29 21.70
C ASP A 271 5.01 30.86 20.46
N ALA A 272 3.69 30.81 20.60
CA ALA A 272 2.77 30.47 19.52
C ALA A 272 2.99 31.29 18.24
N ALA A 273 3.31 32.59 18.36
CA ALA A 273 3.53 33.44 17.19
C ALA A 273 4.83 33.07 16.48
N GLY A 274 5.90 32.77 17.23
CA GLY A 274 7.16 32.29 16.65
C GLY A 274 7.01 30.96 15.92
N LEU A 275 6.25 30.01 16.50
CA LEU A 275 5.94 28.76 15.83
C LEU A 275 5.19 29.01 14.51
N VAL A 276 4.15 29.85 14.53
CA VAL A 276 3.40 30.24 13.32
C VAL A 276 4.31 30.84 12.26
N ASP A 277 5.21 31.74 12.64
CA ASP A 277 6.11 32.42 11.71
C ASP A 277 7.07 31.42 11.04
N VAL A 278 7.66 30.50 11.80
CA VAL A 278 8.53 29.45 11.25
C VAL A 278 7.76 28.52 10.32
N VAL A 279 6.58 28.03 10.72
CA VAL A 279 5.74 27.14 9.88
C VAL A 279 5.32 27.84 8.59
N ASN A 280 4.97 29.12 8.65
CA ASN A 280 4.62 29.91 7.47
C ASN A 280 5.82 30.10 6.55
N LYS A 281 7.01 30.42 7.08
CA LYS A 281 8.26 30.52 6.30
C LYS A 281 8.59 29.20 5.61
N ILE A 282 8.48 28.06 6.31
CA ILE A 282 8.67 26.72 5.73
C ILE A 282 7.67 26.47 4.59
N THR A 283 6.40 26.78 4.81
CA THR A 283 5.32 26.58 3.82
C THR A 283 5.53 27.45 2.58
N LEU A 284 5.92 28.73 2.77
CA LEU A 284 6.24 29.64 1.67
C LEU A 284 7.49 29.19 0.91
N LYS A 285 8.49 28.66 1.61
CA LYS A 285 9.68 28.10 0.97
C LYS A 285 9.34 26.87 0.14
N PHE A 286 8.53 25.97 0.68
CA PHE A 286 8.01 24.84 -0.08
C PHE A 286 7.25 25.30 -1.34
N LYS A 287 6.34 26.27 -1.19
CA LYS A 287 5.62 26.88 -2.32
C LYS A 287 6.57 27.46 -3.37
N GLN A 288 7.58 28.22 -2.96
CA GLN A 288 8.57 28.80 -3.87
C GLN A 288 9.35 27.70 -4.61
N ASN A 289 9.78 26.65 -3.90
CA ASN A 289 10.49 25.55 -4.53
C ASN A 289 9.62 24.84 -5.58
N VAL A 290 8.36 24.56 -5.24
CA VAL A 290 7.38 23.96 -6.16
C VAL A 290 7.13 24.86 -7.36
N GLU A 291 6.72 26.11 -7.15
CA GLU A 291 6.21 26.98 -8.22
C GLU A 291 7.30 27.67 -9.04
N GLN A 292 8.40 28.07 -8.41
CA GLN A 292 9.42 28.94 -9.02
C GLN A 292 10.73 28.20 -9.30
N ASN A 293 11.10 27.22 -8.47
CA ASN A 293 12.41 26.55 -8.58
C ASN A 293 12.32 25.17 -9.25
N GLY A 294 11.20 24.87 -9.93
CA GLY A 294 11.08 23.69 -10.80
C GLY A 294 10.74 22.38 -10.10
N LEU A 295 10.55 22.37 -8.77
CA LEU A 295 10.18 21.16 -8.03
C LEU A 295 8.81 20.61 -8.45
N TRP A 296 7.94 21.43 -9.05
CA TRP A 296 6.67 20.96 -9.63
C TRP A 296 6.83 19.81 -10.65
N LYS A 297 7.97 19.74 -11.36
CA LYS A 297 8.22 18.68 -12.36
C LYS A 297 8.20 17.29 -11.71
N GLU A 298 8.69 17.20 -10.48
CA GLU A 298 8.76 15.96 -9.72
C GLU A 298 7.39 15.47 -9.26
N PHE A 299 6.35 16.32 -9.28
CA PHE A 299 4.97 15.94 -8.96
C PHE A 299 4.27 15.21 -10.11
N TYR A 300 4.91 15.12 -11.27
CA TYR A 300 4.38 14.43 -12.44
C TYR A 300 5.24 13.20 -12.76
N ARG A 301 4.59 12.19 -13.33
CA ARG A 301 5.22 11.02 -13.93
C ARG A 301 5.68 11.38 -15.35
N GLU A 302 6.47 10.49 -15.97
CA GLU A 302 6.88 10.65 -17.37
C GLU A 302 5.70 10.79 -18.34
N ASP A 303 4.58 10.11 -18.05
CA ASP A 303 3.34 10.18 -18.84
C ASP A 303 2.49 11.44 -18.54
N LEU A 304 3.04 12.40 -17.79
CA LEU A 304 2.42 13.66 -17.37
C LEU A 304 1.19 13.49 -16.47
N ARG A 305 0.91 12.28 -15.95
CA ARG A 305 -0.07 12.09 -14.88
C ARG A 305 0.55 12.53 -13.55
N PRO A 306 -0.24 13.10 -12.64
CA PRO A 306 0.25 13.47 -11.32
C PRO A 306 0.63 12.23 -10.50
N LYS A 307 1.69 12.33 -9.70
CA LYS A 307 2.02 11.36 -8.64
C LYS A 307 0.97 11.43 -7.52
N HIS A 308 0.91 10.38 -6.72
CA HIS A 308 0.01 10.31 -5.56
C HIS A 308 0.31 11.43 -4.54
N GLU A 309 -0.71 11.91 -3.83
CA GLU A 309 -0.64 12.99 -2.82
C GLU A 309 0.51 12.77 -1.82
N ARG A 310 0.74 11.50 -1.44
CA ARG A 310 1.83 11.06 -0.56
C ARG A 310 3.23 11.52 -0.99
N PHE A 311 3.50 11.65 -2.29
CA PHE A 311 4.78 12.19 -2.75
C PHE A 311 4.98 13.62 -2.27
N GLY A 312 3.95 14.46 -2.41
CA GLY A 312 3.96 15.84 -1.91
C GLY A 312 4.13 15.92 -0.40
N HIS A 313 3.46 15.03 0.34
CA HIS A 313 3.64 14.91 1.79
C HIS A 313 5.09 14.57 2.17
N LEU A 314 5.70 13.60 1.52
CA LEU A 314 7.08 13.17 1.80
C LEU A 314 8.11 14.27 1.48
N VAL A 315 7.93 14.98 0.37
CA VAL A 315 8.82 16.09 -0.01
C VAL A 315 8.65 17.27 0.95
N PHE A 316 7.42 17.63 1.32
CA PHE A 316 7.19 18.67 2.33
C PHE A 316 7.81 18.28 3.68
N TYR A 317 7.60 17.04 4.13
CA TYR A 317 8.19 16.52 5.37
C TYR A 317 9.70 16.70 5.40
N ALA A 318 10.42 16.19 4.38
CA ALA A 318 11.88 16.27 4.34
C ALA A 318 12.40 17.71 4.39
N ILE A 319 11.69 18.66 3.78
CA ILE A 319 12.04 20.09 3.83
C ILE A 319 11.75 20.65 5.23
N ALA A 320 10.56 20.37 5.78
CA ALA A 320 10.13 20.88 7.07
C ALA A 320 10.97 20.34 8.23
N ASP A 321 11.28 19.04 8.21
CA ASP A 321 12.10 18.32 9.20
C ASP A 321 13.46 18.99 9.39
N ALA A 322 14.17 19.31 8.30
CA ALA A 322 15.45 20.01 8.36
C ALA A 322 15.36 21.40 9.02
N TYR A 323 14.28 22.15 8.76
CA TYR A 323 14.05 23.45 9.40
C TYR A 323 13.57 23.32 10.84
N CYS A 324 12.78 22.29 11.17
CA CYS A 324 12.34 21.99 12.53
C CYS A 324 13.53 21.65 13.42
N ASP A 325 14.41 20.77 12.96
CA ASP A 325 15.65 20.39 13.65
C ASP A 325 16.53 21.61 13.93
N ALA A 326 16.73 22.48 12.93
CA ALA A 326 17.51 23.71 13.08
C ALA A 326 16.92 24.70 14.11
N ASN A 327 15.62 24.59 14.40
CA ASN A 327 14.89 25.46 15.31
C ASN A 327 14.50 24.80 16.63
N ASN A 328 14.93 23.55 16.87
CA ASN A 328 14.52 22.74 18.03
C ASN A 328 12.98 22.67 18.17
N LEU A 329 12.31 22.37 17.05
CA LEU A 329 10.88 22.12 16.96
C LEU A 329 10.65 20.63 16.65
N ASP A 330 9.56 20.06 17.16
CA ASP A 330 9.13 18.72 16.77
C ASP A 330 8.26 18.80 15.51
N ILE A 331 8.42 17.82 14.62
CA ILE A 331 7.48 17.55 13.55
C ILE A 331 7.09 16.07 13.56
N SER A 332 5.81 15.82 13.78
CA SER A 332 5.23 14.49 13.81
C SER A 332 4.31 14.30 12.60
N ARG A 333 4.52 13.23 11.83
CA ARG A 333 3.65 12.80 10.73
C ARG A 333 2.50 11.95 11.22
N GLU A 334 1.32 12.09 10.60
CA GLU A 334 0.17 11.20 10.84
C GLU A 334 -0.23 11.06 12.33
N SER A 335 -0.04 12.12 13.13
CA SER A 335 -0.37 12.07 14.56
C SER A 335 -1.87 11.95 14.77
N ASN A 336 -2.31 11.08 15.69
CA ASN A 336 -3.73 10.77 15.89
C ASN A 336 -4.15 10.89 17.37
N GLY A 337 -4.83 12.00 17.69
CA GLY A 337 -5.45 12.25 18.99
C GLY A 337 -6.83 11.62 19.20
N GLY A 338 -7.29 10.75 18.29
CA GLY A 338 -8.56 10.00 18.39
C GLY A 338 -9.55 10.27 17.26
N ASN A 339 -9.45 11.41 16.58
CA ASN A 339 -10.34 11.78 15.46
C ASN A 339 -9.80 11.40 14.07
N GLY A 340 -8.69 10.67 14.03
CA GLY A 340 -7.97 10.33 12.81
C GLY A 340 -6.59 11.03 12.75
N PRO A 341 -5.72 10.56 11.85
CA PRO A 341 -4.39 11.13 11.69
C PRO A 341 -4.46 12.48 10.94
N VAL A 342 -3.77 13.49 11.45
CA VAL A 342 -3.46 14.73 10.71
C VAL A 342 -2.13 14.57 9.97
N ASP A 343 -1.98 15.15 8.78
CA ASP A 343 -0.77 14.96 7.97
C ASP A 343 0.51 15.37 8.74
N PHE A 344 0.53 16.57 9.32
CA PHE A 344 1.63 17.06 10.14
C PHE A 344 1.17 17.81 11.38
N LYS A 345 1.82 17.50 12.50
CA LYS A 345 1.80 18.31 13.72
C LYS A 345 3.20 18.83 13.99
N LEU A 346 3.33 20.15 14.04
CA LEU A 346 4.56 20.82 14.45
C LEU A 346 4.36 21.36 15.86
N SER A 347 5.35 21.24 16.72
CA SER A 347 5.24 21.79 18.07
C SER A 347 6.51 22.39 18.62
N GLN A 348 6.32 23.39 19.47
CA GLN A 348 7.33 23.87 20.39
C GLN A 348 6.98 23.35 21.79
N GLY A 349 7.62 22.25 22.18
CA GLY A 349 7.30 21.57 23.42
C GLY A 349 5.84 21.11 23.47
N ALA A 350 5.26 21.08 24.67
CA ALA A 350 3.86 20.69 24.88
C ALA A 350 2.89 21.86 24.71
N ASP A 351 3.39 23.09 24.80
CA ASP A 351 2.59 24.30 24.94
C ASP A 351 2.00 24.77 23.62
N PHE A 352 2.82 24.80 22.56
CA PHE A 352 2.41 25.35 21.27
C PHE A 352 2.40 24.30 20.18
N LYS A 353 1.27 24.17 19.49
CA LYS A 353 1.07 23.17 18.44
C LYS A 353 0.41 23.79 17.22
N TYR A 354 0.94 23.42 16.05
CA TYR A 354 0.47 23.86 14.76
C TYR A 354 0.18 22.63 13.89
N LEU A 355 -1.00 22.57 13.28
CA LEU A 355 -1.36 21.49 12.36
C LEU A 355 -1.26 21.92 10.89
N VAL A 356 -0.64 21.11 10.05
CA VAL A 356 -0.65 21.30 8.59
C VAL A 356 -1.32 20.10 7.97
N GLU A 357 -2.43 20.34 7.26
CA GLU A 357 -3.06 19.37 6.38
C GLU A 357 -2.66 19.70 4.94
N MET A 358 -2.42 18.67 4.13
CA MET A 358 -2.04 18.82 2.74
C MET A 358 -3.02 18.05 1.84
N LYS A 359 -3.44 18.68 0.74
CA LYS A 359 -4.36 18.06 -0.23
C LYS A 359 -3.97 18.42 -1.66
N LEU A 360 -4.11 17.46 -2.58
CA LEU A 360 -4.12 17.76 -4.02
C LEU A 360 -5.45 18.44 -4.40
N SER A 361 -5.43 19.35 -5.36
CA SER A 361 -6.66 20.00 -5.87
C SER A 361 -7.65 19.02 -6.52
N THR A 362 -7.20 17.82 -6.88
CA THR A 362 -8.02 16.74 -7.44
C THR A 362 -8.64 15.85 -6.37
N ASN A 363 -8.33 16.07 -5.08
CA ASN A 363 -8.85 15.26 -3.99
C ASN A 363 -10.34 15.60 -3.78
N PRO A 364 -11.28 14.64 -3.92
CA PRO A 364 -12.71 14.90 -3.78
C PRO A 364 -13.11 15.37 -2.36
N LYS A 365 -12.26 15.12 -1.36
CA LYS A 365 -12.47 15.53 0.04
C LYS A 365 -11.76 16.83 0.40
N LEU A 366 -11.28 17.61 -0.57
CA LEU A 366 -10.56 18.87 -0.32
C LEU A 366 -11.36 19.82 0.60
N LEU A 367 -12.65 20.01 0.30
CA LEU A 367 -13.54 20.88 1.06
C LEU A 367 -13.77 20.34 2.47
N ASP A 368 -14.13 19.06 2.60
CA ASP A 368 -14.38 18.40 3.90
C ASP A 368 -13.13 18.39 4.79
N GLY A 369 -11.95 18.22 4.17
CA GLY A 369 -10.66 18.29 4.86
C GLY A 369 -10.42 19.64 5.53
N TYR A 370 -10.81 20.72 4.86
CA TYR A 370 -10.71 22.08 5.40
C TYR A 370 -11.77 22.37 6.47
N THR A 371 -13.04 22.08 6.15
CA THR A 371 -14.18 22.60 6.93
C THR A 371 -14.56 21.72 8.14
N VAL A 372 -14.15 20.45 8.15
CA VAL A 372 -14.54 19.50 9.20
C VAL A 372 -13.33 18.83 9.84
N GLN A 373 -12.43 18.24 9.04
CA GLN A 373 -11.35 17.40 9.57
C GLN A 373 -10.33 18.20 10.39
N LEU A 374 -9.84 19.31 9.85
CA LEU A 374 -8.86 20.18 10.51
C LEU A 374 -9.35 20.76 11.84
N ASP A 375 -10.65 21.07 11.97
CA ASP A 375 -11.27 21.51 13.22
C ASP A 375 -11.26 20.39 14.28
N ALA A 376 -11.66 19.19 13.89
CA ALA A 376 -11.67 18.03 14.77
C ALA A 376 -10.26 17.62 15.22
N TYR A 377 -9.26 17.71 14.33
CA TYR A 377 -7.86 17.44 14.65
C TYR A 377 -7.30 18.47 15.62
N ALA A 378 -7.50 19.76 15.34
CA ALA A 378 -7.04 20.84 16.20
C ALA A 378 -7.61 20.73 17.62
N ALA A 379 -8.89 20.38 17.76
CA ALA A 379 -9.51 20.11 19.05
C ALA A 379 -8.86 18.92 19.77
N SER A 380 -8.63 17.80 19.07
CA SER A 380 -8.04 16.58 19.66
C SER A 380 -6.59 16.76 20.08
N GLU A 381 -5.79 17.48 19.29
CA GLU A 381 -4.37 17.70 19.55
C GLU A 381 -4.11 18.91 20.45
N LYS A 382 -5.16 19.69 20.77
CA LYS A 382 -5.08 21.00 21.44
C LYS A 382 -4.15 21.97 20.69
N ALA A 383 -4.32 22.04 19.37
CA ALA A 383 -3.54 22.93 18.51
C ALA A 383 -4.22 24.29 18.35
N GLU A 384 -3.45 25.36 18.47
CA GLU A 384 -3.98 26.73 18.45
C GLU A 384 -4.11 27.27 17.03
N LYS A 385 -3.31 26.71 16.11
CA LYS A 385 -3.20 27.16 14.73
C LYS A 385 -3.15 25.98 13.78
N LYS A 386 -3.62 26.23 12.58
CA LYS A 386 -3.64 25.24 11.52
C LYS A 386 -3.65 25.87 10.14
N SER A 387 -3.15 25.14 9.16
CA SER A 387 -3.22 25.52 7.75
C SER A 387 -3.57 24.33 6.87
N LEU A 388 -4.17 24.65 5.72
CA LEU A 388 -4.33 23.72 4.62
C LEU A 388 -3.41 24.15 3.49
N VAL A 389 -2.52 23.27 3.07
CA VAL A 389 -1.67 23.46 1.89
C VAL A 389 -2.30 22.71 0.72
N VAL A 390 -2.73 23.47 -0.29
CA VAL A 390 -3.34 22.91 -1.50
C VAL A 390 -2.32 22.90 -2.62
N ILE A 391 -1.99 21.71 -3.11
CA ILE A 391 -1.16 21.56 -4.31
C ILE A 391 -2.08 21.52 -5.51
N LYS A 392 -2.11 22.63 -6.26
CA LYS A 392 -2.93 22.74 -7.46
C LYS A 392 -2.25 22.03 -8.63
N LEU A 393 -2.86 20.94 -9.08
CA LEU A 393 -2.41 20.19 -10.24
C LEU A 393 -3.27 20.55 -11.45
N ASN A 394 -2.63 20.93 -12.54
CA ASN A 394 -3.29 21.03 -13.85
C ASN A 394 -3.22 19.62 -14.47
N GLY A 395 -4.38 19.02 -14.80
CA GLY A 395 -4.52 17.57 -15.03
C GLY A 395 -3.40 16.88 -15.82
N LYS A 396 -3.03 17.40 -17.01
CA LYS A 396 -1.78 17.05 -17.70
C LYS A 396 -0.78 18.17 -17.50
N GLY A 397 0.42 17.86 -17.00
CA GLY A 397 1.51 18.83 -16.92
C GLY A 397 1.71 19.49 -18.29
N ARG A 398 1.61 20.82 -18.36
CA ARG A 398 2.00 21.57 -19.56
C ARG A 398 3.46 21.94 -19.38
N ASN A 399 4.28 21.58 -20.36
CA ASN A 399 5.68 22.02 -20.45
C ASN A 399 5.80 23.54 -20.43
#